data_AF-A0A7X0TS39-F1
#
_entry.id   AF-A0A7X0TS39-F1
#
_cell.length_a   1.000
_cell.length_b   1.000
_cell.length_c   1.000
_cell.angle_alpha   90.00
_cell.angle_beta   90.00
_cell.angle_gamma   90.00
#
_symmetry.space_group_name_H-M   'P 1'
#
loop_
_entity.id
_entity.type
_entity.pdbx_description
1 polymer ?
#
loop_
_entity_poly.entity_id
_entity_poly.type
_entity_poly.pdbx_seq_one_letter_code
_entity_poly.pdbx_strand_id
1 'polypeptide(L)' 'MKAILIIVASVLLFGCTSNQLKIFAAEAISGSAIGYSKERCGAIKVACPLERYDEWKTSNGKFGCSCAR' A
#
# COMPACT_ATOMS: atom_id res chain seq x y z
N MET A 1 24.65 -7.62 -33.23
CA MET A 1 24.23 -8.39 -32.02
C MET A 1 24.51 -7.69 -30.68
N LYS A 2 25.06 -6.46 -30.64
CA LYS A 2 25.27 -5.71 -29.39
C LYS A 2 24.13 -4.73 -29.04
N ALA A 3 23.40 -4.23 -30.03
CA ALA A 3 22.33 -3.24 -29.82
C ALA A 3 21.08 -3.81 -29.14
N ILE A 4 20.78 -5.10 -29.35
CA ILE A 4 19.57 -5.76 -28.79
C ILE A 4 19.66 -5.89 -27.26
N LEU A 5 20.86 -6.12 -26.73
CA LEU A 5 21.10 -6.21 -25.28
C LEU A 5 20.85 -4.88 -24.55
N ILE A 6 21.09 -3.75 -25.22
CA ILE A 6 20.92 -2.42 -24.64
C ILE A 6 19.42 -2.07 -24.52
N ILE A 7 18.61 -2.52 -25.48
CA ILE A 7 17.16 -2.29 -25.51
C ILE A 7 16.46 -3.16 -24.45
N VAL A 8 16.90 -4.41 -24.26
CA VAL A 8 16.35 -5.30 -23.22
C VAL A 8 16.68 -4.80 -21.81
N ALA A 9 17.89 -4.26 -21.60
CA ALA A 9 18.29 -3.70 -20.31
C ALA A 9 17.51 -2.43 -19.93
N SER A 10 17.08 -1.63 -20.92
CA SER A 10 16.35 -0.38 -20.66
C SER A 10 14.87 -0.61 -20.34
N VAL A 11 14.24 -1.68 -20.87
CA VAL A 11 12.84 -2.04 -20.55
C VAL A 11 12.69 -2.56 -19.11
N LEU A 12 13.72 -3.17 -18.54
CA LEU A 12 13.70 -3.71 -17.17
C LEU A 12 13.68 -2.62 -16.07
N LEU A 13 14.12 -1.39 -16.38
CA LEU A 13 14.21 -0.31 -15.39
C LEU A 13 12.91 0.50 -15.22
N PHE A 14 11.96 0.41 -16.17
CA PHE A 14 10.66 1.10 -16.07
C PHE A 14 9.55 0.22 -15.46
N GLY A 15 9.86 -1.02 -15.07
CA GLY A 15 8.90 -1.98 -14.52
C GLY A 15 8.63 -1.88 -13.01
N CYS A 16 9.31 -0.98 -12.28
CA CYS A 16 9.13 -0.85 -10.84
C CYS A 16 7.84 -0.08 -10.51
N THR A 17 6.75 -0.84 -10.49
CA THR A 17 5.41 -0.56 -9.96
C THR A 17 5.26 0.67 -9.04
N SER A 18 4.62 1.71 -9.56
CA SER A 18 4.36 2.97 -8.84
C SER A 18 3.17 2.90 -7.86
N ASN A 19 2.66 1.71 -7.53
CA ASN A 19 1.42 1.57 -6.74
C ASN A 19 1.66 1.51 -5.22
N GLN A 20 2.87 1.21 -4.76
CA GLN A 20 3.21 1.16 -3.33
C GLN A 20 3.40 2.56 -2.72
N LEU A 21 3.87 3.53 -3.52
CA LEU A 21 4.29 4.85 -3.02
C LEU A 21 3.11 5.73 -2.58
N LYS A 22 1.95 5.60 -3.23
CA LYS A 22 0.74 6.38 -2.89
C LYS A 22 0.16 6.03 -1.52
N ILE A 23 0.29 4.77 -1.10
CA ILE A 23 -0.21 4.30 0.19
C ILE A 23 0.71 4.80 1.32
N PHE A 24 2.03 4.68 1.13
CA PHE A 24 3.03 5.21 2.07
C PHE A 24 2.89 6.71 2.33
N ALA A 25 2.63 7.50 1.29
CA ALA A 25 2.47 8.94 1.43
C ALA A 25 1.20 9.31 2.24
N ALA A 26 0.12 8.55 2.11
CA ALA A 26 -1.11 8.78 2.87
C ALA A 26 -0.95 8.40 4.35
N GLU A 27 -0.24 7.32 4.64
CA GLU A 27 0.07 6.89 6.02
C GLU A 27 1.00 7.89 6.73
N ALA A 28 2.00 8.43 6.03
CA ALA A 28 2.96 9.38 6.59
C ALA A 28 2.33 10.74 6.97
N ILE A 29 1.29 11.19 6.25
CA ILE A 29 0.65 12.49 6.50
C ILE A 29 -0.43 12.38 7.59
N SER A 30 -1.12 11.25 7.67
CA SER A 30 -2.22 11.02 8.62
C SER A 30 -1.72 10.66 10.03
N GLY A 31 -0.51 10.10 10.14
CA GLY A 31 -0.02 9.47 11.38
C GLY A 31 -0.85 8.25 11.80
N SER A 32 -1.87 7.89 11.02
CA SER A 32 -2.75 6.75 11.20
C SER A 32 -2.46 5.75 10.08
N ALA A 33 -2.23 4.49 10.46
CA ALA A 33 -2.03 3.41 9.47
C ALA A 33 -3.38 3.07 8.83
N ILE A 34 -3.50 3.23 7.50
CA ILE A 34 -4.76 2.99 6.76
C ILE A 34 -4.55 1.88 5.75
N GLY A 35 -5.38 0.84 5.83
CA GLY A 35 -5.34 -0.32 4.95
C GLY A 35 -6.59 -0.44 4.09
N TYR A 36 -6.40 -0.91 2.86
CA TYR A 36 -7.49 -1.17 1.91
C TYR A 36 -7.38 -2.60 1.36
N SER A 37 -7.73 -3.58 2.19
CA SER A 37 -7.99 -4.99 1.86
C SER A 37 -8.11 -5.78 3.18
N LYS A 38 -8.78 -6.95 3.18
CA LYS A 38 -8.84 -7.80 4.38
C LYS A 38 -7.44 -8.17 4.90
N GLU A 39 -6.51 -8.48 4.00
CA GLU A 39 -5.14 -8.89 4.35
C GLU A 39 -4.37 -7.74 5.02
N ARG A 40 -4.43 -6.53 4.46
CA ARG A 40 -3.82 -5.34 5.09
C ARG A 40 -4.45 -5.00 6.42
N CYS A 41 -5.77 -5.15 6.53
CA CYS A 41 -6.48 -4.89 7.78
C CYS A 41 -6.10 -5.88 8.88
N GLY A 42 -5.89 -7.16 8.53
CA GLY A 42 -5.29 -8.12 9.45
C GLY A 42 -3.92 -7.69 9.97
N ALA A 43 -3.04 -7.23 9.08
CA ALA A 43 -1.71 -6.74 9.46
C ALA A 43 -1.77 -5.48 10.35
N ILE A 44 -2.61 -4.49 9.99
CA ILE A 44 -2.79 -3.26 10.76
C ILE A 44 -3.39 -3.56 12.14
N LYS A 45 -4.38 -4.44 12.22
CA LYS A 45 -5.00 -4.85 13.49
C LYS A 45 -3.99 -5.44 14.47
N VAL A 46 -3.08 -6.28 13.97
CA VAL A 46 -1.99 -6.86 14.79
C VAL A 46 -0.98 -5.78 15.21
N ALA A 47 -0.69 -4.83 14.32
CA ALA A 47 0.22 -3.72 14.60
C ALA A 47 -0.40 -2.59 15.45
N CYS A 48 -1.70 -2.66 15.77
CA CYS A 48 -2.48 -1.65 16.48
C CYS A 48 -3.00 -2.12 17.86
N PRO A 49 -2.14 -2.63 18.78
CA PRO A 49 -2.62 -3.23 20.03
C PRO A 49 -3.11 -2.23 21.08
N LEU A 50 -2.66 -0.97 21.01
CA LEU A 50 -2.92 0.05 22.03
C LEU A 50 -3.76 1.23 21.52
N GLU A 51 -4.07 1.26 20.22
CA GLU A 51 -4.71 2.41 19.58
C GLU A 51 -6.10 2.05 19.07
N ARG A 52 -6.88 3.04 18.62
CA ARG A 52 -8.24 2.76 18.15
C ARG A 52 -8.19 2.21 16.74
N TYR A 53 -8.54 0.93 16.65
CA TYR A 53 -8.72 0.22 15.40
C TYR A 53 -10.17 0.32 14.94
N ASP A 54 -10.38 0.84 13.73
CA ASP A 54 -11.68 0.96 13.09
C ASP A 54 -11.67 0.23 11.73
N GLU A 55 -12.76 -0.47 11.42
CA GLU A 55 -12.98 -1.16 10.14
C GLU A 55 -14.29 -0.70 9.52
N TRP A 56 -14.28 -0.43 8.22
CA TRP A 56 -15.47 -0.04 7.49
C TRP A 56 -15.51 -0.67 6.10
N LYS A 57 -16.70 -0.66 5.50
CA LYS A 57 -16.89 -1.03 4.10
C LYS A 57 -16.89 0.22 3.25
N THR A 58 -16.02 0.26 2.25
CA THR A 58 -15.95 1.35 1.28
C THR A 58 -17.17 1.33 0.36
N SER A 59 -17.47 2.48 -0.28
CA SER A 59 -18.55 2.61 -1.26
C SER A 59 -18.45 1.63 -2.43
N ASN A 60 -17.24 1.18 -2.76
CA ASN A 60 -16.96 0.18 -3.81
C ASN A 60 -17.01 -1.27 -3.29
N GLY A 61 -17.55 -1.50 -2.09
CA GLY A 61 -17.69 -2.83 -1.48
C GLY A 61 -16.39 -3.43 -0.93
N LYS A 62 -15.25 -2.74 -1.02
CA LYS A 62 -13.96 -3.16 -0.46
C LYS A 62 -13.88 -2.88 1.04
N PHE A 63 -12.99 -3.57 1.76
CA PHE A 63 -12.69 -3.30 3.16
C PHE A 63 -11.68 -2.17 3.31
N GLY A 64 -11.98 -1.24 4.22
CA GLY A 64 -11.06 -0.23 4.72
C GLY A 64 -10.86 -0.42 6.22
N CYS A 65 -9.69 -0.05 6.71
CA CYS A 65 -9.37 -0.05 8.12
C CYS A 65 -8.39 1.07 8.44
N SER A 66 -8.44 1.53 9.69
CA SER A 66 -7.50 2.51 10.22
C SER A 66 -7.09 2.15 11.63
N CYS A 67 -5.84 2.42 11.95
CA CYS A 67 -5.33 2.49 13.30
C CYS A 67 -5.01 3.96 13.60
N ALA A 68 -5.78 4.57 14.51
CA ALA A 68 -5.63 5.97 14.90
C ALA A 68 -5.11 6.10 16.34
N ARG A 69 -4.07 6.91 16.51
CA ARG A 69 -3.45 7.27 17.80
C ARG A 69 -4.41 8.00 18.74
#